data_AF-A0A3B9L8T7-F1
#
_entry.id   AF-A0A3B9L8T7-F1
#
_cell.length_a   1.000
_cell.length_b   1.000
_cell.length_c   1.000
_cell.angle_alpha   90.00
_cell.angle_beta   90.00
_cell.angle_gamma   90.00
#
_symmetry.space_group_name_H-M   'P 1'
#
loop_
_entity.id
_entity.type
_entity.pdbx_description
1 polymer ?
#
loop_
_entity_poly.entity_id
_entity_poly.type
_entity_poly.pdbx_seq_one_letter_code
_entity_poly.pdbx_strand_id
1 'polypeptide(L)'
;MEEEIKAYLKAHPEFFERHAYLLTELYLPSPHGDGAISLAQRQQLAQRDKIRVLESKFTELILNAEENDKTSEKIHRLTIGLLGAPSFDALNKHLTEFLSGQFDLPDSQLKIWSSSSLLADQISAFVVAEESLINWARDLSQPYCGPMPNVDIASWFTEAPASIAIVPLKGKDTFGLLLLPSQDKNHFYAGMGTVFLNRIGDLVSASLLRYIN
;
A
#
# COMPACT_ATOMS: atom_id res chain seq x y z
N MET A 1 6.45 -37.95 61.90
CA MET A 1 7.52 -37.28 61.14
C MET A 1 7.06 -36.78 59.77
N GLU A 2 6.82 -37.63 58.76
CA GLU A 2 6.46 -37.12 57.41
C GLU A 2 5.06 -36.48 57.35
N GLU A 3 4.10 -37.03 58.08
CA GLU A 3 2.74 -36.47 58.21
C GLU A 3 2.72 -35.13 58.98
N GLU A 4 3.55 -34.99 60.00
CA GLU A 4 3.68 -33.73 60.73
C GLU A 4 4.35 -32.64 59.89
N ILE A 5 5.30 -33.00 59.01
CA ILE A 5 5.91 -32.07 58.05
C ILE A 5 4.88 -31.60 57.02
N LYS A 6 4.00 -32.48 56.54
CA LYS A 6 2.90 -32.10 55.63
C LYS A 6 1.88 -31.19 56.32
N ALA A 7 1.56 -31.45 57.58
CA ALA A 7 0.66 -30.60 58.36
C ALA A 7 1.27 -29.21 58.63
N TYR A 8 2.57 -29.14 58.94
CA TYR A 8 3.30 -27.89 59.17
C TYR A 8 3.41 -27.02 57.91
N LEU A 9 3.71 -27.60 56.74
CA LEU A 9 3.80 -26.85 55.47
C LEU A 9 2.44 -26.36 54.96
N LYS A 10 1.33 -27.03 55.31
CA LYS A 10 -0.02 -26.54 55.00
C LYS A 10 -0.48 -25.42 55.91
N ALA A 11 -0.06 -25.42 57.18
CA ALA A 11 -0.44 -24.40 58.16
C ALA A 11 0.35 -23.10 58.04
N HIS A 12 1.54 -23.11 57.42
CA HIS A 12 2.37 -21.93 57.20
C HIS A 12 2.75 -21.75 55.71
N PRO A 13 1.82 -21.27 54.86
CA PRO A 13 2.00 -21.20 53.40
C PRO A 13 3.08 -20.20 52.96
N GLU A 14 3.36 -19.17 53.76
CA GLU A 14 4.38 -18.16 53.51
C GLU A 14 5.82 -18.69 53.61
N PHE A 15 5.98 -19.93 54.06
CA PHE A 15 7.29 -20.57 54.24
C PHE A 15 8.12 -20.60 52.96
N PHE A 16 7.51 -20.85 51.80
CA PHE A 16 8.21 -20.87 50.51
C PHE A 16 8.42 -19.48 49.90
N GLU A 17 7.71 -18.46 50.36
CA GLU A 17 8.02 -17.08 50.00
C GLU A 17 9.26 -16.58 50.76
N ARG A 18 9.36 -16.94 52.05
CA ARG A 18 10.53 -16.61 52.89
C ARG A 18 11.77 -17.45 52.56
N HIS A 19 11.59 -18.63 51.98
CA HIS A 19 12.66 -19.56 51.62
C HIS A 19 12.56 -20.00 50.15
N ALA A 20 12.37 -19.04 49.24
CA ALA A 20 12.16 -19.29 47.81
C ALA A 20 13.29 -20.08 47.13
N TYR A 21 14.53 -19.99 47.65
CA TYR A 21 15.66 -20.76 47.15
C TYR A 21 15.47 -22.29 47.28
N LEU A 22 14.64 -22.75 48.21
CA LEU A 22 14.33 -24.17 48.37
C LEU A 22 13.54 -24.72 47.19
N LEU A 23 12.74 -23.90 46.49
CA LEU A 23 12.02 -24.34 45.29
C LEU A 23 12.95 -24.58 44.09
N THR A 24 14.12 -23.94 44.09
CA THR A 24 15.19 -24.19 43.12
C THR A 24 16.05 -25.41 43.48
N GLU A 25 16.09 -25.81 44.74
CA GLU A 25 16.79 -27.02 45.21
C GLU A 25 15.88 -28.26 45.23
N LEU A 26 14.57 -28.06 45.34
CA LEU A 26 13.55 -29.10 45.31
C LEU A 26 13.38 -29.61 43.88
N TYR A 27 14.02 -30.74 43.62
CA TYR A 27 13.74 -31.56 42.46
C TYR A 27 12.40 -32.27 42.67
N LEU A 28 11.37 -31.83 41.94
CA LEU A 28 10.10 -32.55 41.80
C LEU A 28 10.19 -33.45 40.56
N PRO A 29 10.62 -34.72 40.69
CA PRO A 29 10.64 -35.62 39.56
C PRO A 29 9.21 -35.85 39.08
N SER A 30 9.00 -35.62 37.78
CA SER A 30 8.01 -36.42 37.05
C SER A 30 8.48 -37.88 37.09
N PRO A 31 7.59 -38.88 37.21
CA PRO A 31 7.99 -40.29 37.46
C PRO A 31 8.87 -40.93 36.37
N HIS A 32 9.12 -40.26 35.24
CA HIS A 32 9.86 -40.82 34.09
C HIS A 32 10.81 -39.78 33.44
N GLY A 33 12.11 -39.85 33.76
CA GLY A 33 13.21 -39.57 32.80
C GLY A 33 13.57 -38.12 32.44
N ASP A 34 14.76 -38.01 31.84
CA ASP A 34 15.63 -36.85 31.57
C ASP A 34 15.09 -35.79 30.58
N GLY A 35 14.04 -35.02 30.94
CA GLY A 35 13.40 -34.17 29.92
C GLY A 35 12.40 -33.08 30.34
N ALA A 36 12.62 -32.34 31.45
CA ALA A 36 11.66 -31.30 31.87
C ALA A 36 12.28 -29.90 32.01
N ILE A 37 12.09 -29.07 30.99
CA ILE A 37 12.37 -27.61 30.99
C ILE A 37 11.39 -26.92 31.97
N SER A 38 11.86 -26.03 32.84
CA SER A 38 10.99 -25.39 33.86
C SER A 38 9.94 -24.48 33.23
N LEU A 39 8.77 -24.35 33.87
CA LEU A 39 7.65 -23.55 33.37
C LEU A 39 8.05 -22.07 33.15
N ALA A 40 8.86 -21.51 34.07
CA ALA A 40 9.38 -20.14 33.96
C ALA A 40 10.33 -19.98 32.77
N GLN A 41 11.20 -20.97 32.51
CA GLN A 41 12.08 -20.95 31.33
C GLN A 41 11.29 -21.00 30.03
N ARG A 42 10.23 -21.83 29.95
CA ARG A 42 9.32 -21.85 28.78
C ARG A 42 8.60 -20.51 28.60
N GLN A 43 8.12 -19.88 29.67
CA GLN A 43 7.48 -18.56 29.59
C GLN A 43 8.46 -17.47 29.14
N GLN A 44 9.69 -17.47 29.64
CA GLN A 44 10.72 -16.51 29.23
C GLN A 44 11.10 -16.67 27.75
N LEU A 45 11.23 -17.90 27.26
CA LEU A 45 11.47 -18.17 25.84
C LEU A 45 10.30 -17.64 24.98
N ALA A 46 9.06 -17.95 25.34
CA ALA A 46 7.88 -17.46 24.63
C ALA A 46 7.78 -15.91 24.61
N GLN A 47 8.17 -15.25 25.71
CA GLN A 47 8.22 -13.79 25.75
C GLN A 47 9.30 -13.21 24.82
N ARG A 48 10.49 -13.81 24.77
CA ARG A 48 11.57 -13.38 23.86
C ARG A 48 11.17 -13.56 22.40
N ASP A 49 10.51 -14.67 22.07
CA ASP A 49 9.99 -14.90 20.72
C ASP A 49 8.92 -13.87 20.36
N LYS A 50 8.01 -13.55 21.29
CA LYS A 50 7.00 -12.51 21.09
C LYS A 50 7.62 -11.12 20.89
N ILE A 51 8.64 -10.78 21.67
CA ILE A 51 9.39 -9.51 21.52
C ILE A 51 10.03 -9.46 20.14
N ARG A 52 10.72 -10.52 19.71
CA ARG A 52 11.35 -10.58 18.38
C ARG A 52 10.34 -10.40 17.25
N VAL A 53 9.17 -11.03 17.34
CA VAL A 53 8.09 -10.85 16.35
C VAL A 53 7.58 -9.41 16.33
N LEU A 54 7.42 -8.79 17.50
CA LEU A 54 6.99 -7.40 17.59
C LEU A 54 8.04 -6.42 17.03
N GLU A 55 9.31 -6.61 17.34
CA GLU A 55 10.42 -5.82 16.79
C GLU A 55 10.48 -5.91 15.26
N SER A 56 10.25 -7.10 14.69
CA SER A 56 10.15 -7.29 13.25
C SER A 56 8.98 -6.50 12.65
N LYS A 57 7.80 -6.55 13.29
CA LYS A 57 6.62 -5.79 12.84
C LYS A 57 6.82 -4.28 12.96
N PHE A 58 7.48 -3.82 14.02
CA PHE A 58 7.81 -2.40 14.16
C PHE A 58 8.74 -1.92 13.06
N THR A 59 9.77 -2.70 12.74
CA THR A 59 10.68 -2.40 11.61
C THR A 59 9.91 -2.28 10.30
N GLU A 60 8.99 -3.22 10.02
CA GLU A 60 8.14 -3.18 8.83
C GLU A 60 7.26 -1.92 8.79
N LEU A 61 6.64 -1.54 9.91
CA LEU A 61 5.85 -0.30 9.99
C LEU A 61 6.68 0.95 9.74
N ILE A 62 7.91 1.01 10.25
CA ILE A 62 8.82 2.14 10.03
C ILE A 62 9.19 2.24 8.55
N LEU A 63 9.56 1.12 7.91
CA LEU A 63 9.90 1.10 6.49
C LEU A 63 8.72 1.56 5.62
N ASN A 64 7.51 1.05 5.91
CA ASN A 64 6.29 1.48 5.22
C ASN A 64 5.98 2.97 5.45
N ALA A 65 6.23 3.50 6.66
CA ALA A 65 6.05 4.91 6.95
C ALA A 65 7.03 5.78 6.14
N GLU A 66 8.31 5.41 6.08
CA GLU A 66 9.31 6.10 5.28
C GLU A 66 8.99 6.10 3.77
N GLU A 67 8.46 4.99 3.25
CA GLU A 67 8.02 4.90 1.85
C GLU A 67 6.81 5.79 1.57
N ASN A 68 5.85 5.81 2.49
CA ASN A 68 4.67 6.69 2.41
C ASN A 68 5.06 8.16 2.46
N ASP A 69 6.03 8.53 3.30
CA ASP A 69 6.54 9.91 3.39
C ASP A 69 7.25 10.31 2.09
N LYS A 70 8.10 9.43 1.53
CA LYS A 70 8.72 9.65 0.22
C LYS A 70 7.68 9.84 -0.88
N THR A 71 6.61 9.05 -0.87
CA THR A 71 5.52 9.15 -1.85
C THR A 71 4.72 10.44 -1.67
N SER A 72 4.46 10.84 -0.43
CA SER A 72 3.78 12.09 -0.09
C SER A 72 4.59 13.30 -0.57
N GLU A 73 5.91 13.29 -0.38
CA GLU A 73 6.81 14.32 -0.85
C GLU A 73 6.86 14.39 -2.39
N LYS A 74 6.86 13.24 -3.10
CA LYS A 74 6.70 13.22 -4.57
C LYS A 74 5.39 13.88 -5.00
N ILE A 75 4.27 13.56 -4.36
CA ILE A 75 2.96 14.15 -4.69
C ILE A 75 2.95 15.66 -4.43
N HIS A 76 3.58 16.11 -3.35
CA HIS A 76 3.71 17.54 -3.06
C HIS A 76 4.45 18.27 -4.19
N ARG A 77 5.60 17.74 -4.63
CA ARG A 77 6.35 18.31 -5.77
C ARG A 77 5.55 18.29 -7.08
N LEU A 78 4.85 17.18 -7.36
CA LEU A 78 3.96 17.09 -8.52
C LEU A 78 2.89 18.19 -8.46
N THR A 79 2.28 18.40 -7.29
CA THR A 79 1.27 19.45 -7.08
C THR A 79 1.81 20.82 -7.45
N ILE A 80 2.99 21.17 -6.96
CA ILE A 80 3.63 22.47 -7.25
C ILE A 80 3.85 22.62 -8.76
N GLY A 81 4.38 21.59 -9.42
CA GLY A 81 4.66 21.65 -10.85
C GLY A 81 3.40 21.72 -11.71
N LEU A 82 2.35 20.98 -11.35
CA LEU A 82 1.04 21.06 -12.02
C LEU A 82 0.42 22.46 -11.86
N LEU A 83 0.47 23.05 -10.66
CA LEU A 83 -0.07 24.39 -10.41
C LEU A 83 0.70 25.47 -11.18
N GLY A 84 2.02 25.34 -11.30
CA GLY A 84 2.90 26.29 -11.99
C GLY A 84 2.93 26.16 -13.51
N ALA A 85 2.27 25.17 -14.10
CA ALA A 85 2.23 25.02 -15.56
C ALA A 85 1.47 26.20 -16.21
N PRO A 86 2.01 26.84 -17.28
CA PRO A 86 1.35 27.97 -17.94
C PRO A 86 0.35 27.56 -19.03
N SER A 87 0.40 26.31 -19.51
CA SER A 87 -0.46 25.82 -20.59
C SER A 87 -0.75 24.32 -20.42
N PHE A 88 -1.72 23.82 -21.18
CA PHE A 88 -2.03 22.39 -21.26
C PHE A 88 -0.81 21.55 -21.65
N ASP A 89 -0.09 21.95 -22.70
CA ASP A 89 1.08 21.20 -23.18
C ASP A 89 2.20 21.16 -22.13
N ALA A 90 2.43 22.29 -21.44
CA ALA A 90 3.41 22.36 -20.37
C ALA A 90 3.01 21.47 -19.18
N LEU A 91 1.72 21.44 -18.84
CA LEU A 91 1.18 20.55 -17.81
C LEU A 91 1.34 19.09 -18.19
N ASN A 92 0.91 18.69 -19.40
CA ASN A 92 0.98 17.31 -19.88
C ASN A 92 2.43 16.84 -19.92
N LYS A 93 3.34 17.67 -20.45
CA LYS A 93 4.78 17.39 -20.46
C LYS A 93 5.34 17.23 -19.04
N HIS A 94 5.00 18.15 -18.12
CA HIS A 94 5.46 18.04 -16.74
C HIS A 94 4.96 16.76 -16.08
N LEU A 95 3.68 16.40 -16.28
CA LEU A 95 3.10 15.19 -15.73
C LEU A 95 3.81 13.93 -16.23
N THR A 96 4.02 13.79 -17.54
CA THR A 96 4.67 12.60 -18.12
C THR A 96 6.13 12.49 -17.70
N GLU A 97 6.89 13.60 -17.71
CA GLU A 97 8.26 13.64 -17.21
C GLU A 97 8.35 13.29 -15.72
N PHE A 98 7.41 13.78 -14.90
CA PHE A 98 7.37 13.50 -13.47
C PHE A 98 7.05 12.02 -13.19
N LEU A 99 6.05 11.45 -13.87
CA LEU A 99 5.68 10.04 -13.74
C LEU A 99 6.83 9.12 -14.17
N SER A 100 7.48 9.43 -15.30
CA SER A 100 8.66 8.71 -15.75
C SER A 100 9.82 8.81 -14.74
N GLY A 101 10.21 10.03 -14.35
CA GLY A 101 11.43 10.24 -13.56
C GLY A 101 11.29 9.98 -12.06
N GLN A 102 10.09 10.13 -11.47
CA GLN A 102 9.89 10.03 -10.02
C GLN A 102 9.11 8.78 -9.60
N PHE A 103 8.29 8.22 -10.48
CA PHE A 103 7.50 7.00 -10.21
C PHE A 103 7.93 5.80 -11.05
N ASP A 104 8.91 5.94 -11.96
CA ASP A 104 9.37 4.89 -12.87
C ASP A 104 8.23 4.35 -13.76
N LEU A 105 7.39 5.28 -14.26
CA LEU A 105 6.24 5.00 -15.12
C LEU A 105 6.38 5.72 -16.48
N PRO A 106 7.35 5.31 -17.33
CA PRO A 106 7.68 6.00 -18.58
C PRO A 106 6.55 5.99 -19.61
N ASP A 107 5.75 4.92 -19.67
CA ASP A 107 4.71 4.74 -20.68
C ASP A 107 3.33 5.26 -20.24
N SER A 108 3.30 6.13 -19.23
CA SER A 108 2.06 6.72 -18.72
C SER A 108 1.30 7.50 -19.81
N GLN A 109 -0.01 7.29 -19.88
CA GLN A 109 -0.88 7.89 -20.90
C GLN A 109 -1.94 8.77 -20.25
N LEU A 110 -2.04 10.02 -20.69
CA LEU A 110 -3.17 10.90 -20.39
C LEU A 110 -4.16 10.86 -21.56
N LYS A 111 -5.43 10.57 -21.28
CA LYS A 111 -6.50 10.50 -22.30
C LYS A 111 -7.72 11.31 -21.84
N ILE A 112 -8.07 12.34 -22.59
CA ILE A 112 -9.16 13.27 -22.32
C ILE A 112 -10.20 13.12 -23.43
N TRP A 113 -11.47 13.07 -23.06
CA TRP A 113 -12.55 12.94 -24.03
C TRP A 113 -12.71 14.24 -24.81
N SER A 114 -12.76 14.13 -26.13
CA SER A 114 -13.02 15.24 -27.04
C SER A 114 -14.25 14.96 -27.89
N SER A 115 -15.12 15.95 -28.03
CA SER A 115 -16.20 15.94 -29.04
C SER A 115 -15.71 16.32 -30.44
N SER A 116 -14.48 16.81 -30.57
CA SER A 116 -13.86 17.21 -31.84
C SER A 116 -12.77 16.21 -32.23
N SER A 117 -12.97 15.53 -33.37
CA SER A 117 -11.96 14.64 -33.95
C SER A 117 -10.69 15.38 -34.36
N LEU A 118 -10.81 16.65 -34.80
CA LEU A 118 -9.66 17.47 -35.19
C LEU A 118 -8.69 17.72 -34.04
N LEU A 119 -9.19 17.90 -32.81
CA LEU A 119 -8.35 18.06 -31.62
C LEU A 119 -7.71 16.74 -31.20
N ALA A 120 -8.44 15.62 -31.35
CA ALA A 120 -7.92 14.28 -31.06
C ALA A 120 -6.80 13.86 -32.03
N ASP A 121 -6.87 14.29 -33.28
CA ASP A 121 -5.83 13.99 -34.29
C ASP A 121 -4.56 14.85 -34.10
N GLN A 122 -4.70 16.04 -33.50
CA GLN A 122 -3.58 16.98 -33.32
C GLN A 122 -2.84 16.79 -32.00
N ILE A 123 -3.55 16.42 -30.94
CA ILE A 123 -3.00 16.29 -29.59
C ILE A 123 -3.29 14.89 -29.08
N SER A 124 -2.24 14.07 -28.93
CA SER A 124 -2.34 12.65 -28.55
C SER A 124 -3.03 12.38 -27.20
N ALA A 125 -3.15 13.41 -26.36
CA ALA A 125 -3.86 13.37 -25.10
C ALA A 125 -5.39 13.45 -25.27
N PHE A 126 -5.91 13.95 -26.38
CA PHE A 126 -7.35 13.99 -26.65
C PHE A 126 -7.77 12.78 -27.48
N VAL A 127 -8.92 12.19 -27.15
CA VAL A 127 -9.46 11.02 -27.85
C VAL A 127 -10.97 11.12 -28.03
N VAL A 128 -11.46 10.59 -29.14
CA VAL A 128 -12.89 10.29 -29.32
C VAL A 128 -13.14 8.92 -28.70
N ALA A 129 -13.65 8.91 -27.47
CA ALA A 129 -13.92 7.68 -26.73
C ALA A 129 -15.31 7.12 -27.03
N GLU A 130 -15.42 5.79 -27.13
CA GLU A 130 -16.72 5.13 -27.23
C GLU A 130 -17.53 5.27 -25.94
N GLU A 131 -18.85 5.22 -26.08
CA GLU A 131 -19.79 5.35 -24.94
C GLU A 131 -19.60 4.24 -23.90
N SER A 132 -19.20 3.03 -24.34
CA SER A 132 -18.87 1.89 -23.48
C SER A 132 -17.72 2.22 -22.50
N LEU A 133 -16.65 2.82 -23.01
CA LEU A 133 -15.47 3.23 -22.23
C LEU A 133 -15.79 4.40 -21.30
N ILE A 134 -16.57 5.38 -21.78
CA ILE A 134 -17.02 6.52 -20.98
C ILE A 134 -17.86 6.04 -19.79
N ASN A 135 -18.81 5.14 -20.02
CA ASN A 135 -19.67 4.59 -18.97
C ASN A 135 -18.85 3.76 -17.97
N TRP A 136 -17.94 2.91 -18.45
CA TRP A 136 -17.03 2.17 -17.58
C TRP A 136 -16.19 3.09 -16.69
N ALA A 137 -15.61 4.14 -17.27
CA ALA A 137 -14.81 5.12 -16.54
C ALA A 137 -15.63 5.95 -15.54
N ARG A 138 -16.92 6.19 -15.82
CA ARG A 138 -17.85 6.85 -14.90
C ARG A 138 -18.15 5.98 -13.68
N ASP A 139 -18.29 4.67 -13.88
CA ASP A 139 -18.62 3.71 -12.82
C ASP A 139 -17.44 3.42 -11.88
N LEU A 140 -16.22 3.81 -12.25
CA LEU A 140 -15.05 3.72 -11.38
C LEU A 140 -15.16 4.68 -10.19
N SER A 141 -15.52 4.14 -9.02
CA SER A 141 -15.48 4.88 -7.75
C SER A 141 -14.07 5.08 -7.21
N GLN A 142 -13.14 4.18 -7.56
CA GLN A 142 -11.72 4.24 -7.23
C GLN A 142 -10.88 3.84 -8.45
N PRO A 143 -9.57 4.17 -8.46
CA PRO A 143 -8.64 3.67 -9.46
C PRO A 143 -8.73 2.15 -9.61
N TYR A 144 -8.79 1.68 -10.86
CA TYR A 144 -8.67 0.27 -11.18
C TYR A 144 -7.19 -0.12 -11.13
N CYS A 145 -6.85 -1.22 -10.47
CA CYS A 145 -5.50 -1.79 -10.43
C CYS A 145 -5.55 -3.28 -10.74
N GLY A 146 -4.74 -3.74 -11.69
CA GLY A 146 -4.65 -5.17 -12.02
C GLY A 146 -4.19 -5.42 -13.46
N PRO A 147 -4.55 -6.57 -14.06
CA PRO A 147 -4.25 -6.83 -15.47
C PRO A 147 -5.07 -5.91 -16.38
N MET A 148 -4.73 -5.87 -17.68
CA MET A 148 -5.48 -5.09 -18.68
C MET A 148 -6.99 -5.42 -18.61
N PRO A 149 -7.87 -4.44 -18.34
CA PRO A 149 -9.31 -4.66 -18.33
C PRO A 149 -9.84 -4.91 -19.75
N ASN A 150 -11.03 -5.54 -19.83
CA ASN A 150 -11.69 -5.81 -21.11
C ASN A 150 -12.45 -4.58 -21.64
N VAL A 151 -11.70 -3.50 -21.92
CA VAL A 151 -12.17 -2.26 -22.55
C VAL A 151 -11.19 -1.87 -23.66
N ASP A 152 -11.65 -1.08 -24.63
CA ASP A 152 -10.85 -0.71 -25.79
C ASP A 152 -9.83 0.39 -25.49
N ILE A 153 -8.77 0.02 -24.77
CA ILE A 153 -7.64 0.89 -24.40
C ILE A 153 -6.28 0.29 -24.78
N ALA A 154 -6.26 -0.97 -25.25
CA ALA A 154 -5.02 -1.69 -25.54
C ALA A 154 -4.21 -1.02 -26.67
N SER A 155 -4.90 -0.40 -27.63
CA SER A 155 -4.30 0.34 -28.75
C SER A 155 -3.53 1.59 -28.33
N TRP A 156 -3.67 2.04 -27.08
CA TRP A 156 -2.96 3.21 -26.55
C TRP A 156 -1.54 2.90 -26.07
N PHE A 157 -1.16 1.63 -26.05
CA PHE A 157 0.15 1.18 -25.61
C PHE A 157 0.90 0.50 -26.76
N THR A 158 2.20 0.77 -26.86
CA THR A 158 3.07 0.08 -27.81
C THR A 158 3.26 -1.39 -27.43
N GLU A 159 3.38 -1.66 -26.13
CA GLU A 159 3.50 -3.00 -25.57
C GLU A 159 2.46 -3.21 -24.47
N ALA A 160 1.91 -4.41 -24.39
CA ALA A 160 0.91 -4.73 -23.38
C ALA A 160 1.55 -4.76 -21.98
N PRO A 161 1.07 -3.96 -21.02
CA PRO A 161 1.61 -3.96 -19.66
C PRO A 161 1.26 -5.24 -18.90
N ALA A 162 2.16 -5.67 -18.02
CA ALA A 162 1.93 -6.80 -17.12
C ALA A 162 0.92 -6.46 -16.01
N SER A 163 0.91 -5.21 -15.55
CA SER A 163 -0.11 -4.64 -14.67
C SER A 163 -0.37 -3.17 -15.01
N ILE A 164 -1.56 -2.67 -14.68
CA ILE A 164 -1.97 -1.30 -14.98
C ILE A 164 -2.80 -0.71 -13.83
N ALA A 165 -2.53 0.55 -13.50
CA ALA A 165 -3.45 1.40 -12.76
C ALA A 165 -4.16 2.39 -13.69
N ILE A 166 -5.49 2.49 -13.58
CA ILE A 166 -6.32 3.39 -14.37
C ILE A 166 -7.07 4.31 -13.42
N VAL A 167 -6.75 5.60 -13.48
CA VAL A 167 -7.29 6.63 -12.60
C VAL A 167 -8.31 7.46 -13.38
N PRO A 168 -9.59 7.46 -13.00
CA PRO A 168 -10.60 8.30 -13.65
C PRO A 168 -10.36 9.78 -13.31
N LEU A 169 -10.37 10.64 -14.32
CA LEU A 169 -10.24 12.09 -14.16
C LEU A 169 -11.62 12.73 -14.09
N LYS A 170 -11.92 13.44 -13.00
CA LYS A 170 -13.29 13.85 -12.64
C LYS A 170 -13.42 15.35 -12.46
N GLY A 171 -14.46 15.92 -13.06
CA GLY A 171 -14.96 17.28 -12.84
C GLY A 171 -16.41 17.21 -12.37
N LYS A 172 -17.34 17.84 -13.10
CA LYS A 172 -18.78 17.58 -12.91
C LYS A 172 -19.14 16.14 -13.30
N ASP A 173 -18.55 15.69 -14.39
CA ASP A 173 -18.56 14.31 -14.86
C ASP A 173 -17.10 13.82 -14.95
N THR A 174 -16.91 12.51 -15.06
CA THR A 174 -15.63 11.98 -15.57
C THR A 174 -15.38 12.61 -16.94
N PHE A 175 -14.14 12.96 -17.27
CA PHE A 175 -13.80 13.58 -18.55
C PHE A 175 -12.56 12.97 -19.21
N GLY A 176 -11.95 11.98 -18.57
CA GLY A 176 -10.75 11.34 -19.05
C GLY A 176 -10.22 10.26 -18.12
N LEU A 177 -9.10 9.69 -18.51
CA LEU A 177 -8.36 8.66 -17.80
C LEU A 177 -6.88 9.01 -17.76
N LEU A 178 -6.24 8.76 -16.62
CA LEU A 178 -4.79 8.66 -16.50
C LEU A 178 -4.44 7.17 -16.36
N LEU A 179 -3.64 6.66 -17.30
CA LEU A 179 -3.23 5.26 -17.33
C LEU A 179 -1.76 5.14 -16.96
N LEU A 180 -1.49 4.25 -16.01
CA LEU A 180 -0.18 4.02 -15.41
C LEU A 180 0.20 2.55 -15.63
N PRO A 181 0.78 2.20 -16.79
CA PRO A 181 1.22 0.85 -17.09
C PRO A 181 2.51 0.49 -16.33
N SER A 182 2.68 -0.79 -16.02
CA SER A 182 3.95 -1.34 -15.54
C SER A 182 4.24 -2.70 -16.17
N GLN A 183 5.52 -2.97 -16.40
CA GLN A 183 6.01 -4.29 -16.83
C GLN A 183 6.17 -5.28 -15.67
N ASP A 184 6.03 -4.81 -14.42
CA ASP A 184 5.98 -5.68 -13.25
C ASP A 184 4.51 -6.03 -12.93
N LYS A 185 4.21 -7.32 -12.89
CA LYS A 185 2.88 -7.87 -12.55
C LYS A 185 2.47 -7.55 -11.10
N ASN A 186 3.43 -7.33 -10.22
CA ASN A 186 3.19 -7.07 -8.79
C ASN A 186 3.14 -5.58 -8.44
N HIS A 187 3.38 -4.69 -9.39
CA HIS A 187 3.35 -3.25 -9.14
C HIS A 187 1.91 -2.77 -8.89
N PHE A 188 0.98 -3.09 -9.80
CA PHE A 188 -0.44 -2.77 -9.64
C PHE A 188 -1.27 -4.05 -9.50
N TYR A 189 -1.81 -4.30 -8.31
CA TYR A 189 -2.59 -5.50 -8.02
C TYR A 189 -3.93 -5.17 -7.37
N ALA A 190 -4.90 -6.05 -7.57
CA ALA A 190 -6.22 -5.92 -6.98
C ALA A 190 -6.14 -5.96 -5.45
N GLY A 191 -6.76 -4.98 -4.80
CA GLY A 191 -6.74 -4.84 -3.34
C GLY A 191 -5.57 -4.04 -2.77
N MET A 192 -4.64 -3.53 -3.62
CA MET A 192 -3.64 -2.56 -3.16
C MET A 192 -4.32 -1.28 -2.66
N GLY A 193 -3.68 -0.57 -1.72
CA GLY A 193 -4.14 0.74 -1.30
C GLY A 193 -4.05 1.75 -2.43
N THR A 194 -5.17 2.41 -2.77
CA THR A 194 -5.26 3.37 -3.89
C THR A 194 -5.17 4.83 -3.45
N VAL A 195 -4.83 5.12 -2.18
CA VAL A 195 -4.87 6.48 -1.61
C VAL A 195 -4.05 7.48 -2.43
N PHE A 196 -2.82 7.11 -2.79
CA PHE A 196 -1.95 7.99 -3.58
C PHE A 196 -2.42 8.14 -5.04
N LEU A 197 -2.96 7.07 -5.64
CA LEU A 197 -3.54 7.13 -6.99
C LEU A 197 -4.76 8.05 -7.04
N ASN A 198 -5.62 8.00 -6.02
CA ASN A 198 -6.75 8.93 -5.88
C ASN A 198 -6.25 10.37 -5.80
N ARG A 199 -5.26 10.65 -4.94
CA ARG A 199 -4.68 12.01 -4.80
C ARG A 199 -4.09 12.53 -6.11
N ILE A 200 -3.36 11.68 -6.84
CA ILE A 200 -2.83 12.04 -8.16
C ILE A 200 -3.99 12.35 -9.12
N GLY A 201 -5.02 11.50 -9.14
CA GLY A 201 -6.24 11.71 -9.93
C GLY A 201 -6.90 13.06 -9.64
N ASP A 202 -7.11 13.40 -8.37
CA ASP A 202 -7.72 14.66 -7.95
C ASP A 202 -6.89 15.86 -8.40
N LEU A 203 -5.58 15.82 -8.17
CA LEU A 203 -4.65 16.89 -8.53
C LEU A 203 -4.57 17.12 -10.03
N VAL A 204 -4.42 16.04 -10.81
CA VAL A 204 -4.37 16.09 -12.27
C VAL A 204 -5.71 16.60 -12.80
N SER A 205 -6.83 16.09 -12.28
CA SER A 205 -8.17 16.52 -12.69
C SER A 205 -8.37 18.02 -12.47
N ALA A 206 -8.12 18.50 -11.26
CA ALA A 206 -8.27 19.91 -10.91
C ALA A 206 -7.36 20.82 -11.76
N SER A 207 -6.14 20.37 -12.04
CA SER A 207 -5.17 21.13 -12.82
C SER A 207 -5.55 21.22 -14.30
N LEU A 208 -6.11 20.14 -14.86
CA LEU A 208 -6.57 20.07 -16.25
C LEU A 208 -7.83 20.89 -16.52
N LEU A 209 -8.77 20.92 -15.57
CA LEU A 209 -10.03 21.70 -15.67
C LEU A 209 -9.81 23.20 -15.93
N ARG A 210 -8.60 23.73 -15.68
CA ARG A 210 -8.22 25.12 -16.00
C ARG A 210 -8.05 25.36 -17.50
N TYR A 211 -7.82 24.32 -18.30
CA TYR A 211 -7.51 24.42 -19.74
C TYR A 211 -8.57 23.81 -20.64
N ILE A 212 -9.44 22.95 -20.11
CA ILE A 212 -10.45 22.21 -20.88
C ILE A 212 -11.89 22.73 -20.69
N ASN A 213 -12.08 23.79 -19.90
CA ASN A 213 -13.36 24.50 -19.77
C ASN A 213 -13.47 25.64 -20.78
#